data_AF-A0A8S3RL45-F1
#
_entry.id   AF-A0A8S3RL45-F1
#
_cell.length_a   1.000
_cell.length_b   1.000
_cell.length_c   1.000
_cell.angle_alpha   90.00
_cell.angle_beta   90.00
_cell.angle_gamma   90.00
#
_symmetry.space_group_name_H-M   'P 1'
#
loop_
_entity.id
_entity.type
_entity.pdbx_description
1 polymer ?
#
loop_
_entity_poly.entity_id
_entity_poly.type
_entity_poly.pdbx_seq_one_letter_code
_entity_poly.pdbx_strand_id
1 'polypeptide(L)'
;MEQLTECPAESDLAGRASVCEGCPGQALCQSQGRVDPDQEMIDIRMNPIKHKILVISGKGGVGKSTVGCMLAQVLASQSCKVGVVDLDICGPSIPKLLSVEEQVVVNTEYGWKTLLSPHNGIKVMSVGAMLKSDRDSVVFRGPRKTGLIKRFFKDTFWGKLDYLICDTPPGTSDEHLTAIKVLKNVKPDGAIIVTTSQGVSIATVRREVNFCRKMGVKILGLVVNMSTFMCPCCDEVTNIFPEDEIEKLSEEQKIPILARIPIDTRVTACCEVGRNPVIEHPDSQAIKCMEQLVKSLSDVINR
;
A
#
# COMPACT_ATOMS: atom_id res chain seq x y z
N MET A 1 -11.88 -33.07 -22.57
CA MET A 1 -11.64 -31.63 -22.44
C MET A 1 -11.80 -31.29 -20.97
N GLU A 2 -10.73 -30.94 -20.27
CA GLU A 2 -10.83 -30.42 -18.90
C GLU A 2 -11.69 -29.16 -18.93
N GLN A 3 -12.82 -29.18 -18.22
CA GLN A 3 -13.58 -27.96 -17.93
C GLN A 3 -12.78 -27.17 -16.90
N LEU A 4 -11.94 -26.26 -17.39
CA LEU A 4 -11.34 -25.24 -16.53
C LEU A 4 -12.47 -24.45 -15.88
N THR A 5 -12.39 -24.24 -14.57
CA THR A 5 -13.33 -23.43 -13.79
C THR A 5 -12.80 -22.02 -13.51
N GLU A 6 -11.53 -21.76 -13.84
CA GLU A 6 -10.82 -20.51 -13.57
C GLU A 6 -10.31 -19.87 -14.87
N CYS A 7 -9.94 -18.59 -14.78
CA CYS A 7 -9.51 -17.79 -15.93
C CYS A 7 -8.17 -18.32 -16.51
N PRO A 8 -8.13 -18.73 -17.79
CA PRO A 8 -6.93 -19.30 -18.41
C PRO A 8 -6.00 -18.22 -18.99
N ALA A 9 -6.07 -16.97 -18.53
CA ALA A 9 -5.34 -15.85 -19.12
C ALA A 9 -3.81 -16.07 -19.16
N GLU A 10 -3.28 -16.88 -18.25
CA GLU A 10 -1.85 -17.22 -18.17
C GLU A 10 -1.49 -18.53 -18.92
N SER A 11 -2.45 -19.20 -19.56
CA SER A 11 -2.24 -20.44 -20.34
C SER A 11 -2.47 -20.25 -21.83
N ASP A 12 -2.14 -21.25 -22.63
CA ASP A 12 -2.35 -21.23 -24.08
C ASP A 12 -3.84 -21.33 -24.48
N LEU A 13 -4.71 -21.51 -23.48
CA LEU A 13 -6.16 -21.52 -23.60
C LEU A 13 -6.78 -20.13 -23.37
N ALA A 14 -5.96 -19.09 -23.12
CA ALA A 14 -6.40 -17.71 -23.00
C ALA A 14 -7.24 -17.28 -24.21
N GLY A 15 -8.48 -16.86 -23.98
CA GLY A 15 -9.43 -16.48 -25.03
C GLY A 15 -9.99 -17.65 -25.86
N ARG A 16 -9.49 -18.88 -25.67
CA ARG A 16 -9.87 -20.08 -26.45
C ARG A 16 -10.67 -21.11 -25.65
N ALA A 17 -10.64 -21.05 -24.31
CA ALA A 17 -11.43 -21.93 -23.45
C ALA A 17 -12.92 -21.54 -23.42
N SER A 18 -13.79 -22.49 -23.08
CA SER A 18 -15.23 -22.26 -22.90
C SER A 18 -15.54 -21.21 -21.83
N VAL A 19 -14.72 -21.12 -20.77
CA VAL A 19 -14.84 -20.06 -19.75
C VAL A 19 -14.57 -18.65 -20.26
N CYS A 20 -13.99 -18.51 -21.46
CA CYS A 20 -13.74 -17.21 -22.07
C CYS A 20 -14.93 -16.71 -22.90
N GLU A 21 -15.96 -17.52 -23.17
CA GLU A 21 -17.13 -17.09 -23.93
C GLU A 21 -17.89 -15.99 -23.16
N GLY A 22 -18.04 -14.83 -23.80
CA GLY A 22 -18.66 -13.64 -23.18
C GLY A 22 -17.70 -12.75 -22.38
N CYS A 23 -16.41 -13.10 -22.33
CA CYS A 23 -15.39 -12.23 -21.74
C CYS A 23 -15.07 -11.04 -22.67
N PRO A 24 -15.15 -9.78 -22.20
CA PRO A 24 -14.81 -8.60 -23.02
C PRO A 24 -13.38 -8.62 -23.60
N GLY A 25 -12.46 -9.32 -22.94
CA GLY A 25 -11.07 -9.49 -23.37
C GLY A 25 -10.80 -10.71 -24.26
N GLN A 26 -11.82 -11.48 -24.65
CA GLN A 26 -11.65 -12.75 -25.37
C GLN A 26 -10.86 -12.59 -26.68
N ALA A 27 -11.24 -11.61 -27.52
CA ALA A 27 -10.60 -11.36 -28.81
C ALA A 27 -9.14 -10.89 -28.66
N LEU A 28 -8.85 -10.11 -27.61
CA LEU A 28 -7.49 -9.67 -27.27
C LEU A 28 -6.62 -10.86 -26.82
N CYS A 29 -7.12 -11.70 -25.92
CA CYS A 29 -6.43 -12.90 -25.48
C CYS A 29 -6.16 -13.90 -26.63
N GLN A 30 -7.10 -14.02 -27.59
CA GLN A 30 -6.94 -14.87 -28.77
C GLN A 30 -5.86 -14.37 -29.75
N SER A 31 -5.73 -13.05 -29.89
CA SER A 31 -4.88 -12.41 -30.91
C SER A 31 -3.49 -12.03 -30.41
N GLN A 32 -3.35 -11.60 -29.15
CA GLN A 32 -2.08 -11.12 -28.58
C GLN A 32 -1.43 -12.12 -27.61
N GLY A 33 -2.10 -13.23 -27.29
CA GLY A 33 -1.64 -14.12 -26.21
C GLY A 33 -1.64 -13.41 -24.86
N ARG A 34 -0.84 -13.92 -23.91
CA ARG A 34 -0.77 -13.64 -22.45
C ARG A 34 -0.56 -12.17 -22.01
N VAL A 35 -0.74 -11.19 -22.88
CA VAL A 35 -0.45 -9.77 -22.62
C VAL A 35 -1.72 -9.05 -22.18
N ASP A 36 -1.67 -8.50 -20.97
CA ASP A 36 -2.74 -7.66 -20.43
C ASP A 36 -2.83 -6.36 -21.24
N PRO A 37 -3.96 -6.06 -21.91
CA PRO A 37 -4.09 -4.89 -22.79
C PRO A 37 -3.88 -3.56 -22.05
N ASP A 38 -4.04 -3.55 -20.73
CA ASP A 38 -3.85 -2.37 -19.90
C ASP A 38 -2.37 -2.11 -19.56
N GLN A 39 -1.48 -3.09 -19.77
CA GLN A 39 -0.12 -3.06 -19.24
C GLN A 39 0.73 -1.94 -19.82
N GLU A 40 0.66 -1.69 -21.14
CA GLU A 40 1.43 -0.62 -21.78
C GLU A 40 1.11 0.76 -21.17
N MET A 41 -0.17 1.03 -20.97
CA MET A 41 -0.62 2.29 -20.37
C MET A 41 -0.22 2.39 -18.90
N ILE A 42 -0.28 1.29 -18.15
CA ILE A 42 0.22 1.23 -16.77
C ILE A 42 1.72 1.54 -16.73
N ASP A 43 2.50 0.95 -17.63
CA ASP A 43 3.94 1.17 -17.71
C ASP A 43 4.25 2.65 -18.00
N ILE A 44 3.55 3.27 -18.97
CA ILE A 44 3.67 4.70 -19.27
C ILE A 44 3.37 5.58 -18.05
N ARG A 45 2.35 5.24 -17.25
CA ARG A 45 1.97 6.02 -16.06
C ARG A 45 2.92 5.85 -14.89
N MET A 46 3.44 4.64 -14.70
CA MET A 46 4.25 4.30 -13.52
C MET A 46 5.75 4.56 -13.75
N ASN A 47 6.25 4.52 -14.99
CA ASN A 47 7.66 4.78 -15.29
C ASN A 47 8.19 6.14 -14.81
N PRO A 48 7.43 7.26 -14.87
CA PRO A 48 7.87 8.55 -14.36
C PRO A 48 8.00 8.65 -12.83
N ILE A 49 7.60 7.61 -12.09
CA ILE A 49 7.68 7.56 -10.62
C ILE A 49 8.98 6.85 -10.23
N LYS A 50 9.86 7.52 -9.49
CA LYS A 50 11.19 6.99 -9.15
C LYS A 50 11.09 5.75 -8.26
N HIS A 51 10.43 5.88 -7.10
CA HIS A 51 10.28 4.80 -6.14
C HIS A 51 8.83 4.40 -5.93
N LYS A 52 8.55 3.10 -5.90
CA LYS A 52 7.22 2.50 -5.75
C LYS A 52 7.30 1.50 -4.60
N ILE A 53 6.68 1.83 -3.48
CA ILE A 53 6.83 1.09 -2.22
C ILE A 53 5.48 0.52 -1.82
N LEU A 54 5.43 -0.80 -1.70
CA LEU A 54 4.26 -1.51 -1.20
C LEU A 54 4.26 -1.48 0.33
N VAL A 55 3.16 -1.07 0.94
CA VAL A 55 2.95 -1.16 2.39
C VAL A 55 1.98 -2.30 2.63
N ILE A 56 2.49 -3.39 3.22
CA ILE A 56 1.72 -4.62 3.41
C ILE A 56 1.65 -5.00 4.89
N SER A 57 0.65 -5.81 5.25
CA SER A 57 0.50 -6.31 6.63
C SER A 57 -0.20 -7.66 6.63
N GLY A 58 0.16 -8.56 7.55
CA GLY A 58 -0.45 -9.89 7.63
C GLY A 58 -1.80 -9.96 8.33
N LYS A 59 -2.20 -8.89 9.03
CA LYS A 59 -3.50 -8.80 9.72
C LYS A 59 -4.02 -7.36 9.69
N GLY A 60 -5.34 -7.20 9.75
CA GLY A 60 -5.99 -5.90 9.94
C GLY A 60 -5.68 -5.32 11.32
N GLY A 61 -5.74 -3.99 11.44
CA GLY A 61 -5.60 -3.30 12.73
C GLY A 61 -4.17 -3.08 13.24
N VAL A 62 -3.13 -3.41 12.47
CA VAL A 62 -1.73 -3.11 12.84
C VAL A 62 -1.32 -1.65 12.58
N GLY A 63 -2.21 -0.83 12.03
CA GLY A 63 -1.91 0.55 11.64
C GLY A 63 -1.12 0.69 10.33
N LYS A 64 -1.24 -0.29 9.41
CA LYS A 64 -0.61 -0.28 8.07
C LYS A 64 -0.82 1.05 7.33
N SER A 65 -2.08 1.44 7.16
CA SER A 65 -2.45 2.67 6.44
C SER A 65 -1.96 3.93 7.16
N THR A 66 -2.00 3.94 8.51
CA THR A 66 -1.44 5.03 9.32
C THR A 66 0.06 5.17 9.09
N VAL A 67 0.82 4.08 9.14
CA VAL A 67 2.26 4.08 8.87
C VAL A 67 2.55 4.52 7.43
N GLY A 68 1.77 4.07 6.45
CA GLY A 68 1.89 4.49 5.06
C GLY A 68 1.65 5.99 4.86
N CYS A 69 0.61 6.56 5.49
CA CYS A 69 0.33 7.99 5.46
C CYS A 69 1.41 8.82 6.16
N MET A 70 1.86 8.40 7.34
CA MET A 70 2.92 9.09 8.06
C MET A 70 4.23 9.04 7.28
N LEU A 71 4.55 7.92 6.62
CA LEU A 71 5.71 7.81 5.75
C LEU A 71 5.62 8.83 4.60
N ALA A 72 4.45 8.94 3.97
CA ALA A 72 4.21 9.91 2.92
C ALA A 72 4.34 11.37 3.42
N GLN A 73 3.83 11.68 4.62
CA GLN A 73 3.93 13.00 5.24
C GLN A 73 5.37 13.38 5.58
N VAL A 74 6.19 12.45 6.10
CA VAL A 74 7.61 12.71 6.37
C VAL A 74 8.40 12.90 5.08
N LEU A 75 8.15 12.08 4.05
CA LEU A 75 8.79 12.27 2.73
C LEU A 75 8.40 13.63 2.11
N ALA A 76 7.13 14.02 2.23
CA ALA A 76 6.64 15.30 1.71
C ALA A 76 7.16 16.51 2.50
N SER A 77 7.42 16.37 3.81
CA SER A 77 8.08 17.42 4.62
C SER A 77 9.54 17.61 4.20
N GLN A 78 10.17 16.58 3.64
CA GLN A 78 11.51 16.61 3.04
C GLN A 78 11.49 17.04 1.55
N SER A 79 10.42 17.70 1.11
CA SER A 79 10.25 18.22 -0.26
C SER A 79 10.21 17.17 -1.37
N CYS A 80 10.02 15.88 -1.03
CA CYS A 80 9.77 14.85 -2.04
C CYS A 80 8.35 14.97 -2.61
N LYS A 81 8.20 14.68 -3.91
CA LYS A 81 6.88 14.57 -4.55
C LYS A 81 6.32 13.18 -4.27
N VAL A 82 5.28 13.12 -3.44
CA VAL A 82 4.72 11.85 -2.96
C VAL A 82 3.31 11.62 -3.48
N GLY A 83 3.03 10.40 -3.91
CA GLY A 83 1.69 9.88 -4.14
C GLY A 83 1.36 8.77 -3.15
N VAL A 84 0.08 8.65 -2.79
CA VAL A 84 -0.46 7.55 -2.00
C VAL A 84 -1.64 6.95 -2.77
N VAL A 85 -1.58 5.65 -3.04
CA VAL A 85 -2.69 4.90 -3.61
C VAL A 85 -3.23 3.93 -2.58
N ASP A 86 -4.54 4.01 -2.34
CA ASP A 86 -5.28 3.17 -1.42
C ASP A 86 -5.93 2.02 -2.21
N LEU A 87 -5.40 0.82 -1.99
CA LEU A 87 -5.89 -0.41 -2.60
C LEU A 87 -6.78 -1.20 -1.64
N ASP A 88 -7.00 -0.70 -0.41
CA ASP A 88 -7.93 -1.31 0.56
C ASP A 88 -9.36 -0.85 0.30
N ILE A 89 -9.91 -1.36 -0.80
CA ILE A 89 -11.24 -1.02 -1.34
C ILE A 89 -12.36 -1.22 -0.31
N CYS A 90 -12.22 -2.20 0.59
CA CYS A 90 -13.26 -2.56 1.56
C CYS A 90 -13.24 -1.72 2.84
N GLY A 91 -12.11 -1.09 3.15
CA GLY A 91 -11.94 -0.29 4.37
C GLY A 91 -11.01 0.90 4.13
N PRO A 92 -11.32 1.79 3.18
CA PRO A 92 -10.43 2.87 2.81
C PRO A 92 -10.28 3.84 3.99
N SER A 93 -9.07 3.98 4.50
CA SER A 93 -8.75 4.89 5.61
C SER A 93 -7.91 6.10 5.17
N ILE A 94 -7.29 6.00 3.99
CA ILE A 94 -6.39 7.03 3.45
C ILE A 94 -7.10 8.38 3.24
N PRO A 95 -8.35 8.46 2.72
CA PRO A 95 -9.01 9.75 2.53
C PRO A 95 -9.14 10.58 3.81
N LYS A 96 -9.52 9.93 4.92
CA LYS A 96 -9.62 10.56 6.23
C LYS A 96 -8.24 10.97 6.75
N LEU A 97 -7.27 10.04 6.74
CA LEU A 97 -5.90 10.25 7.26
C LEU A 97 -5.15 11.39 6.56
N LEU A 98 -5.49 11.68 5.29
CA LEU A 98 -4.85 12.75 4.51
C LEU A 98 -5.76 13.96 4.25
N SER A 99 -6.92 14.06 4.93
CA SER A 99 -7.90 15.14 4.78
C SER A 99 -8.34 15.40 3.34
N VAL A 100 -8.70 14.34 2.63
CA VAL A 100 -9.23 14.41 1.25
C VAL A 100 -10.61 13.75 1.10
N GLU A 101 -11.28 13.42 2.20
CA GLU A 101 -12.61 12.76 2.22
C GLU A 101 -13.71 13.58 1.53
N GLU A 102 -13.65 14.91 1.61
CA GLU A 102 -14.60 15.81 0.95
C GLU A 102 -14.29 16.05 -0.54
N GLN A 103 -13.18 15.52 -1.05
CA GLN A 103 -12.81 15.66 -2.46
C GLN A 103 -13.35 14.49 -3.28
N VAL A 104 -13.73 14.77 -4.53
CA VAL A 104 -14.19 13.76 -5.48
C VAL A 104 -13.20 13.57 -6.60
N VAL A 105 -13.01 12.31 -7.00
CA VAL A 105 -12.18 11.96 -8.16
C VAL A 105 -12.85 12.48 -9.43
N VAL A 106 -12.17 13.39 -10.13
CA VAL A 106 -12.64 13.96 -11.40
C VAL A 106 -12.01 13.22 -12.57
N ASN A 107 -12.85 12.74 -13.49
CA ASN A 107 -12.39 12.17 -14.75
C ASN A 107 -12.16 13.29 -15.78
N THR A 108 -10.97 13.33 -16.37
CA THR A 108 -10.56 14.31 -17.39
C THR A 108 -10.22 13.60 -18.69
N GLU A 109 -9.99 14.34 -19.76
CA GLU A 109 -9.52 13.79 -21.04
C GLU A 109 -8.17 13.05 -20.93
N TYR A 110 -7.37 13.39 -19.92
CA TYR A 110 -6.07 12.77 -19.64
C TYR A 110 -6.13 11.71 -18.55
N GLY A 111 -7.33 11.33 -18.07
CA GLY A 111 -7.54 10.35 -17.01
C GLY A 111 -8.02 10.97 -15.69
N TRP A 112 -7.90 10.20 -14.61
CA TRP A 112 -8.35 10.59 -13.27
C TRP A 112 -7.39 11.58 -12.62
N LYS A 113 -7.92 12.74 -12.21
CA LYS A 113 -7.20 13.71 -11.41
C LYS A 113 -7.03 13.17 -9.98
N THR A 114 -5.82 13.21 -9.46
CA THR A 114 -5.54 12.86 -8.06
C THR A 114 -6.19 13.87 -7.13
N LEU A 115 -6.64 13.40 -5.97
CA LEU A 115 -6.96 14.26 -4.84
C LEU A 115 -5.66 14.90 -4.33
N LEU A 116 -5.76 16.07 -3.72
CA LEU A 116 -4.60 16.77 -3.17
C LEU A 116 -4.78 16.98 -1.68
N SER A 117 -3.92 16.35 -0.89
CA SER A 117 -3.89 16.58 0.55
C SER A 117 -3.38 18.00 0.84
N PRO A 118 -3.97 18.70 1.82
CA PRO A 118 -3.42 19.98 2.30
C PRO A 118 -2.01 19.80 2.93
N HIS A 119 -1.63 18.57 3.26
CA HIS A 119 -0.34 18.21 3.85
C HIS A 119 0.73 18.11 2.77
N ASN A 120 1.30 19.26 2.39
CA ASN A 120 2.38 19.37 1.41
C ASN A 120 2.03 18.86 0.00
N GLY A 121 0.74 18.84 -0.36
CA GLY A 121 0.29 18.51 -1.71
C GLY A 121 0.48 17.03 -2.09
N ILE A 122 0.47 16.12 -1.10
CA ILE A 122 0.49 14.67 -1.35
C ILE A 122 -0.67 14.31 -2.28
N LYS A 123 -0.35 13.63 -3.38
CA LYS A 123 -1.36 13.17 -4.34
C LYS A 123 -2.00 11.90 -3.82
N VAL A 124 -3.32 11.82 -3.83
CA VAL A 124 -4.05 10.66 -3.31
C VAL A 124 -4.99 10.09 -4.36
N MET A 125 -5.08 8.76 -4.40
CA MET A 125 -6.12 8.03 -5.12
C MET A 125 -6.67 6.94 -4.22
N SER A 126 -7.98 6.94 -3.97
CA SER A 126 -8.66 5.96 -3.11
C SER A 126 -10.10 5.77 -3.57
N VAL A 127 -10.63 4.56 -3.38
CA VAL A 127 -12.05 4.28 -3.62
C VAL A 127 -12.96 5.07 -2.68
N GLY A 128 -12.51 5.36 -1.45
CA GLY A 128 -13.32 6.09 -0.47
C GLY A 128 -13.78 7.46 -0.99
N ALA A 129 -12.96 8.13 -1.81
CA ALA A 129 -13.28 9.41 -2.43
C ALA A 129 -14.03 9.30 -3.78
N MET A 130 -14.27 8.08 -4.27
CA MET A 130 -15.09 7.82 -5.46
C MET A 130 -16.54 7.52 -5.11
N LEU A 131 -16.80 7.10 -3.87
CA LEU A 131 -18.14 6.82 -3.36
C LEU A 131 -18.77 8.14 -2.86
N LYS A 132 -20.00 8.42 -3.29
CA LYS A 132 -20.71 9.67 -2.92
C LYS A 132 -21.28 9.65 -1.50
N SER A 133 -21.35 8.49 -0.85
CA SER A 133 -21.71 8.39 0.56
C SER A 133 -21.11 7.14 1.22
N ASP A 134 -20.77 7.26 2.51
CA ASP A 134 -20.34 6.14 3.37
C ASP A 134 -21.37 5.01 3.49
N ARG A 135 -22.62 5.25 3.10
CA ARG A 135 -23.71 4.27 3.15
C ARG A 135 -23.83 3.43 1.89
N ASP A 136 -23.19 3.85 0.80
CA ASP A 136 -23.12 3.07 -0.42
C ASP A 136 -22.02 2.02 -0.26
N SER A 137 -22.29 1.00 0.56
CA SER A 137 -21.44 -0.19 0.64
C SER A 137 -21.53 -0.95 -0.69
N VAL A 138 -20.84 -0.46 -1.70
CA VAL A 138 -20.74 -1.12 -3.00
C VAL A 138 -19.88 -2.37 -2.78
N VAL A 139 -20.51 -3.53 -2.76
CA VAL A 139 -19.79 -4.80 -2.73
C VAL A 139 -19.08 -4.98 -4.06
N PHE A 140 -17.81 -4.57 -4.13
CA PHE A 140 -16.96 -4.84 -5.27
C PHE A 140 -16.68 -6.34 -5.34
N ARG A 141 -17.24 -7.05 -6.33
CA ARG A 141 -16.89 -8.46 -6.60
C ARG A 141 -15.52 -8.55 -7.28
N GLY A 142 -14.80 -9.66 -7.08
CA GLY A 142 -13.39 -9.87 -7.48
C GLY A 142 -12.96 -9.23 -8.81
N PRO A 143 -13.59 -9.54 -9.95
CA PRO A 143 -13.20 -8.97 -11.24
C PRO A 143 -13.30 -7.44 -11.32
N ARG A 144 -14.29 -6.84 -10.63
CA ARG A 144 -14.43 -5.38 -10.56
C ARG A 144 -13.33 -4.73 -9.73
N LYS A 145 -12.87 -5.41 -8.66
CA LYS A 145 -11.73 -4.95 -7.84
C LYS A 145 -10.44 -4.95 -8.64
N THR A 146 -10.14 -6.05 -9.33
CA THR A 146 -8.94 -6.13 -10.19
C THR A 146 -8.95 -5.07 -11.29
N GLY A 147 -10.09 -4.86 -11.95
CA GLY A 147 -10.24 -3.78 -12.93
C GLY A 147 -10.02 -2.40 -12.32
N LEU A 148 -10.52 -2.15 -11.12
CA LEU A 148 -10.34 -0.86 -10.44
C LEU A 148 -8.89 -0.60 -10.05
N ILE A 149 -8.19 -1.61 -9.51
CA ILE A 149 -6.75 -1.52 -9.18
C ILE A 149 -5.93 -1.18 -10.43
N LYS A 150 -6.20 -1.86 -11.56
CA LYS A 150 -5.54 -1.52 -12.84
C LYS A 150 -5.79 -0.07 -13.23
N ARG A 151 -7.02 0.40 -13.11
CA ARG A 151 -7.37 1.80 -13.41
C ARG A 151 -6.68 2.80 -12.49
N PHE A 152 -6.45 2.47 -11.22
CA PHE A 152 -5.64 3.35 -10.35
C PHE A 152 -4.22 3.54 -10.86
N PHE A 153 -3.61 2.53 -11.46
CA PHE A 153 -2.28 2.65 -12.05
C PHE A 153 -2.31 3.20 -13.48
N LYS A 154 -3.38 2.92 -14.25
CA LYS A 154 -3.50 3.28 -15.68
C LYS A 154 -4.12 4.66 -15.93
N ASP A 155 -5.20 4.97 -15.24
CA ASP A 155 -6.04 6.13 -15.52
C ASP A 155 -5.63 7.31 -14.63
N THR A 156 -4.99 7.09 -13.48
CA THR A 156 -4.60 8.18 -12.58
C THR A 156 -3.43 9.00 -13.10
N PHE A 157 -3.63 10.31 -13.15
CA PHE A 157 -2.60 11.26 -13.55
C PHE A 157 -1.66 11.62 -12.37
N TRP A 158 -0.72 10.73 -12.09
CA TRP A 158 0.30 10.95 -11.04
C TRP A 158 1.34 12.02 -11.40
N GLY A 159 1.66 12.17 -12.69
CA GLY A 159 2.78 12.98 -13.15
C GLY A 159 4.13 12.42 -12.68
N LYS A 160 5.14 13.28 -12.49
CA LYS A 160 6.44 12.88 -11.95
C LYS A 160 6.39 12.87 -10.42
N LEU A 161 6.71 11.73 -9.81
CA LEU A 161 6.80 11.55 -8.37
C LEU A 161 8.17 10.99 -7.99
N ASP A 162 8.64 11.35 -6.80
CA ASP A 162 9.80 10.71 -6.18
C ASP A 162 9.37 9.40 -5.52
N TYR A 163 8.21 9.37 -4.85
CA TYR A 163 7.67 8.19 -4.19
C TYR A 163 6.19 7.98 -4.49
N LEU A 164 5.81 6.72 -4.75
CA LEU A 164 4.43 6.24 -4.71
C LEU A 164 4.32 5.19 -3.60
N ILE A 165 3.52 5.50 -2.58
CA ILE A 165 3.21 4.60 -1.48
C ILE A 165 1.92 3.86 -1.81
N CYS A 166 1.99 2.55 -1.93
CA CYS A 166 0.86 1.70 -2.25
C CYS A 166 0.37 0.99 -0.98
N ASP A 167 -0.73 1.49 -0.42
CA ASP A 167 -1.38 0.86 0.74
C ASP A 167 -2.21 -0.33 0.26
N THR A 168 -1.73 -1.55 0.49
CA THR A 168 -2.47 -2.76 0.10
C THR A 168 -3.48 -3.13 1.19
N PRO A 169 -4.50 -3.97 0.95
CA PRO A 169 -5.36 -4.48 2.04
C PRO A 169 -4.59 -5.22 3.16
N PRO A 170 -5.21 -5.80 4.17
CA PRO A 170 -4.54 -6.77 5.05
C PRO A 170 -4.52 -8.19 4.46
N GLY A 171 -3.48 -8.95 4.80
CA GLY A 171 -3.31 -10.38 4.47
C GLY A 171 -3.01 -10.65 2.99
N THR A 172 -3.00 -11.93 2.61
CA THR A 172 -2.71 -12.38 1.23
C THR A 172 -3.96 -12.38 0.34
N SER A 173 -4.61 -11.22 0.23
CA SER A 173 -5.84 -11.07 -0.57
C SER A 173 -5.56 -10.93 -2.08
N ASP A 174 -6.56 -11.22 -2.92
CA ASP A 174 -6.43 -11.16 -4.40
C ASP A 174 -6.05 -9.76 -4.91
N GLU A 175 -6.41 -8.73 -4.16
CA GLU A 175 -6.04 -7.33 -4.40
C GLU A 175 -4.52 -7.11 -4.31
N HIS A 176 -3.83 -7.74 -3.34
CA HIS A 176 -2.37 -7.65 -3.20
C HIS A 176 -1.68 -8.30 -4.39
N LEU A 177 -2.14 -9.51 -4.72
CA LEU A 177 -1.65 -10.26 -5.87
C LEU A 177 -1.82 -9.46 -7.16
N THR A 178 -2.98 -8.83 -7.33
CA THR A 178 -3.26 -7.97 -8.48
C THR A 178 -2.30 -6.79 -8.53
N ALA A 179 -2.12 -6.05 -7.43
CA ALA A 179 -1.23 -4.91 -7.39
C ALA A 179 0.23 -5.28 -7.75
N ILE A 180 0.73 -6.38 -7.18
CA ILE A 180 2.07 -6.90 -7.46
C ILE A 180 2.21 -7.30 -8.93
N LYS A 181 1.22 -8.04 -9.47
CA LYS A 181 1.24 -8.48 -10.88
C LYS A 181 1.24 -7.28 -11.83
N VAL A 182 0.37 -6.31 -11.58
CA VAL A 182 0.23 -5.10 -12.40
C VAL A 182 1.51 -4.26 -12.39
N LEU A 183 2.15 -4.14 -11.23
CA LEU A 183 3.38 -3.36 -11.07
C LEU A 183 4.64 -4.12 -11.51
N LYS A 184 4.55 -5.41 -11.81
CA LYS A 184 5.73 -6.26 -12.08
C LYS A 184 6.63 -5.71 -13.20
N ASN A 185 6.05 -5.17 -14.26
CA ASN A 185 6.81 -4.62 -15.40
C ASN A 185 7.58 -3.35 -15.05
N VAL A 186 7.06 -2.55 -14.12
CA VAL A 186 7.66 -1.27 -13.70
C VAL A 186 8.54 -1.40 -12.46
N LYS A 187 8.88 -2.64 -12.09
CA LYS A 187 9.88 -3.02 -11.07
C LYS A 187 9.76 -2.18 -9.79
N PRO A 188 8.73 -2.41 -8.94
CA PRO A 188 8.65 -1.74 -7.66
C PRO A 188 9.90 -2.03 -6.82
N ASP A 189 10.34 -1.07 -6.03
CA ASP A 189 11.54 -1.19 -5.18
C ASP A 189 11.38 -2.32 -4.17
N GLY A 190 10.15 -2.53 -3.68
CA GLY A 190 9.82 -3.63 -2.80
C GLY A 190 8.66 -3.32 -1.87
N ALA A 191 8.56 -4.12 -0.81
CA ALA A 191 7.53 -4.01 0.22
C ALA A 191 8.14 -3.74 1.61
N ILE A 192 7.51 -2.84 2.36
CA ILE A 192 7.65 -2.76 3.82
C ILE A 192 6.52 -3.57 4.46
N ILE A 193 6.86 -4.37 5.47
CA ILE A 193 5.88 -5.20 6.18
C ILE A 193 5.59 -4.56 7.53
N VAL A 194 4.37 -4.07 7.72
CA VAL A 194 3.91 -3.48 8.97
C VAL A 194 3.34 -4.56 9.88
N THR A 195 3.80 -4.59 11.13
CA THR A 195 3.36 -5.54 12.16
C THR A 195 3.33 -4.88 13.54
N THR A 196 2.86 -5.61 14.55
CA THR A 196 2.89 -5.23 15.97
C THR A 196 3.72 -6.24 16.77
N SER A 197 4.20 -5.86 17.96
CA SER A 197 4.95 -6.75 18.87
C SER A 197 4.10 -7.84 19.55
N GLN A 198 2.82 -7.97 19.22
CA GLN A 198 1.98 -9.06 19.74
C GLN A 198 2.42 -10.42 19.17
N GLY A 199 2.53 -11.46 20.00
CA GLY A 199 2.95 -12.80 19.54
C GLY A 199 2.08 -13.40 18.43
N VAL A 200 0.77 -13.11 18.41
CA VAL A 200 -0.16 -13.54 17.34
C VAL A 200 0.22 -12.96 15.95
N SER A 201 0.96 -11.84 15.91
CA SER A 201 1.42 -11.24 14.65
C SER A 201 2.54 -12.01 13.97
N ILE A 202 3.28 -12.86 14.68
CA ILE A 202 4.53 -13.43 14.13
C ILE A 202 4.24 -14.49 13.08
N ALA A 203 3.26 -15.34 13.34
CA ALA A 203 2.79 -16.31 12.37
C ALA A 203 2.26 -15.62 11.10
N THR A 204 1.61 -14.46 11.25
CA THR A 204 1.12 -13.67 10.11
C THR A 204 2.26 -13.00 9.35
N VAL A 205 3.27 -12.42 10.03
CA VAL A 205 4.47 -11.89 9.36
C VAL A 205 5.22 -12.99 8.60
N ARG A 206 5.40 -14.19 9.17
CA ARG A 206 6.03 -15.32 8.47
C ARG A 206 5.30 -15.66 7.16
N ARG A 207 3.95 -15.63 7.18
CA ARG A 207 3.15 -15.86 5.96
C ARG A 207 3.38 -14.77 4.93
N GLU A 208 3.39 -13.51 5.32
CA GLU A 208 3.64 -12.38 4.42
C GLU A 208 5.06 -12.40 3.82
N VAL A 209 6.07 -12.75 4.61
CA VAL A 209 7.44 -12.94 4.12
C VAL A 209 7.50 -14.04 3.06
N ASN A 210 6.87 -15.19 3.34
CA ASN A 210 6.81 -16.29 2.38
C ASN A 210 6.04 -15.91 1.11
N PHE A 211 4.96 -15.14 1.25
CA PHE A 211 4.18 -14.61 0.14
C PHE A 211 5.03 -13.70 -0.75
N CYS A 212 5.71 -12.71 -0.18
CA CYS A 212 6.58 -11.80 -0.93
C CYS A 212 7.66 -12.55 -1.70
N ARG A 213 8.31 -13.54 -1.06
CA ARG A 213 9.33 -14.38 -1.72
C ARG A 213 8.76 -15.19 -2.87
N LYS A 214 7.59 -15.82 -2.70
CA LYS A 214 6.92 -16.58 -3.77
C LYS A 214 6.55 -15.69 -4.96
N MET A 215 6.15 -14.45 -4.69
CA MET A 215 5.77 -13.47 -5.72
C MET A 215 6.96 -12.71 -6.31
N GLY A 216 8.18 -12.95 -5.83
CA GLY A 216 9.38 -12.25 -6.28
C GLY A 216 9.43 -10.77 -5.87
N VAL A 217 8.72 -10.38 -4.81
CA VAL A 217 8.74 -9.01 -4.28
C VAL A 217 9.92 -8.87 -3.30
N LYS A 218 10.81 -7.89 -3.54
CA LYS A 218 11.89 -7.54 -2.61
C LYS A 218 11.29 -7.05 -1.30
N ILE A 219 11.70 -7.64 -0.18
CA ILE A 219 11.29 -7.15 1.15
C ILE A 219 12.32 -6.11 1.58
N LEU A 220 11.90 -4.85 1.70
CA LEU A 220 12.75 -3.75 2.11
C LEU A 220 13.02 -3.80 3.62
N GLY A 221 12.03 -4.23 4.40
CA GLY A 221 12.21 -4.49 5.83
C GLY A 221 10.91 -4.54 6.61
N LEU A 222 11.03 -4.76 7.92
CA LEU A 222 9.93 -4.79 8.86
C LEU A 222 9.75 -3.42 9.53
N VAL A 223 8.50 -3.00 9.71
CA VAL A 223 8.14 -1.85 10.54
C VAL A 223 7.29 -2.38 11.70
N VAL A 224 7.79 -2.24 12.92
CA VAL A 224 7.10 -2.68 14.12
C VAL A 224 6.33 -1.49 14.69
N ASN A 225 5.05 -1.41 14.39
CA ASN A 225 4.15 -0.41 14.92
C ASN A 225 3.67 -0.81 16.32
N MET A 226 3.25 0.18 17.12
CA MET A 226 2.75 -0.02 18.49
C MET A 226 3.74 -0.83 19.35
N SER A 227 5.04 -0.55 19.21
CA SER A 227 6.10 -1.35 19.85
C SER A 227 6.14 -1.16 21.36
N THR A 228 5.97 0.09 21.80
CA THR A 228 6.02 0.53 23.19
C THR A 228 4.94 1.60 23.40
N PHE A 229 4.63 1.95 24.64
CA PHE A 229 3.74 3.05 24.99
C PHE A 229 4.55 4.23 25.50
N MET A 230 4.27 5.44 25.04
CA MET A 230 4.84 6.67 25.57
C MET A 230 3.83 7.36 26.48
N CYS A 231 4.15 7.52 27.75
CA CYS A 231 3.27 8.21 28.69
C CYS A 231 3.19 9.71 28.36
N PRO A 232 2.00 10.27 28.09
CA PRO A 232 1.87 11.70 27.76
C PRO A 232 2.12 12.63 28.94
N CYS A 233 2.18 12.10 30.17
CA CYS A 233 2.35 12.89 31.39
C CYS A 233 3.82 13.00 31.84
N CYS A 234 4.65 11.99 31.55
CA CYS A 234 6.01 11.89 32.07
C CYS A 234 7.05 11.40 31.05
N ASP A 235 6.66 11.16 29.79
CA ASP A 235 7.50 10.64 28.70
C ASP A 235 8.17 9.27 28.97
N GLU A 236 7.75 8.58 30.04
CA GLU A 236 8.20 7.22 30.34
C GLU A 236 7.75 6.26 29.24
N VAL A 237 8.68 5.42 28.78
CA VAL A 237 8.45 4.42 27.74
C VAL A 237 8.21 3.07 28.40
N THR A 238 7.03 2.49 28.14
CA THR A 238 6.63 1.19 28.69
C THR A 238 6.55 0.15 27.58
N ASN A 239 7.23 -0.98 27.77
CA ASN A 239 7.10 -2.13 26.87
C ASN A 239 5.75 -2.82 27.11
N ILE A 240 4.86 -2.77 26.12
CA ILE A 240 3.50 -3.33 26.23
C ILE A 240 3.51 -4.84 25.96
N PHE A 241 4.47 -5.30 25.14
CA PHE A 241 4.61 -6.69 24.72
C PHE A 241 6.06 -7.15 24.89
N PRO A 242 6.32 -8.46 25.02
CA PRO A 242 7.67 -9.01 25.01
C PRO A 242 8.35 -8.72 23.66
N GLU A 243 9.56 -8.17 23.68
CA GLU A 243 10.25 -7.75 22.44
C GLU A 243 10.91 -8.93 21.70
N ASP A 244 11.25 -10.02 22.39
CA ASP A 244 12.21 -11.03 21.91
C ASP A 244 11.89 -11.78 20.60
N GLU A 245 10.63 -11.82 20.15
CA GLU A 245 10.25 -12.74 19.09
C GLU A 245 10.36 -12.14 17.66
N ILE A 246 10.23 -10.82 17.50
CA ILE A 246 10.37 -10.16 16.19
C ILE A 246 11.84 -10.08 15.78
N GLU A 247 12.76 -9.90 16.73
CA GLU A 247 14.20 -9.88 16.57
C GLU A 247 14.67 -11.22 16.02
N LYS A 248 14.25 -12.31 16.67
CA LYS A 248 14.50 -13.69 16.21
C LYS A 248 13.98 -13.90 14.80
N LEU A 249 12.77 -13.44 14.50
CA LEU A 249 12.20 -13.55 13.15
C LEU A 249 13.02 -12.77 12.11
N SER A 250 13.42 -11.55 12.44
CA SER A 250 14.24 -10.68 11.60
C SER A 250 15.58 -11.36 11.25
N GLU A 251 16.25 -11.94 12.25
CA GLU A 251 17.50 -12.68 12.07
C GLU A 251 17.30 -13.96 11.25
N GLU A 252 16.32 -14.79 11.60
CA GLU A 252 15.98 -16.03 10.90
C GLU A 252 15.67 -15.80 9.42
N GLN A 253 14.91 -14.74 9.13
CA GLN A 253 14.49 -14.41 7.77
C GLN A 253 15.47 -13.50 7.03
N LYS A 254 16.51 -12.99 7.71
CA LYS A 254 17.48 -12.03 7.18
C LYS A 254 16.81 -10.77 6.62
N ILE A 255 15.83 -10.23 7.33
CA ILE A 255 15.07 -9.04 6.94
C ILE A 255 15.35 -7.95 7.97
N PRO A 256 15.83 -6.76 7.57
CA PRO A 256 16.12 -5.70 8.53
C PRO A 256 14.84 -5.14 9.15
N ILE A 257 14.91 -4.76 10.42
CA ILE A 257 13.88 -3.94 11.06
C ILE A 257 14.21 -2.48 10.79
N LEU A 258 13.34 -1.79 10.05
CA LEU A 258 13.57 -0.41 9.61
C LEU A 258 13.26 0.61 10.70
N ALA A 259 12.22 0.34 11.49
CA ALA A 259 11.80 1.19 12.61
C ALA A 259 10.90 0.43 13.60
N ARG A 260 10.92 0.93 14.85
CA ARG A 260 9.98 0.60 15.93
C ARG A 260 9.23 1.89 16.30
N ILE A 261 7.92 1.90 16.08
CA ILE A 261 7.08 3.08 16.27
C ILE A 261 6.30 2.92 17.58
N PRO A 262 6.54 3.76 18.60
CA PRO A 262 5.76 3.74 19.83
C PRO A 262 4.33 4.20 19.61
N ILE A 263 3.42 3.77 20.47
CA ILE A 263 2.11 4.38 20.65
C ILE A 263 2.32 5.75 21.29
N ASP A 264 2.00 6.79 20.52
CA ASP A 264 1.89 8.17 21.00
C ASP A 264 0.44 8.62 20.82
N THR A 265 -0.22 8.96 21.93
CA THR A 265 -1.62 9.38 21.95
C THR A 265 -1.84 10.71 21.23
N ARG A 266 -0.85 11.62 21.25
CA ARG A 266 -0.91 12.91 20.55
C ARG A 266 -0.92 12.69 19.03
N VAL A 267 -0.01 11.85 18.55
CA VAL A 267 0.07 11.46 17.14
C VAL A 267 -1.20 10.73 16.70
N THR A 268 -1.70 9.81 17.52
CA THR A 268 -2.93 9.07 17.22
C THR A 268 -4.14 10.00 17.09
N ALA A 269 -4.32 10.91 18.05
CA ALA A 269 -5.40 11.91 18.03
C ALA A 269 -5.30 12.84 16.81
N CYS A 270 -4.08 13.26 16.45
CA CYS A 270 -3.81 14.09 15.28
C CYS A 270 -4.22 13.37 13.97
N CYS A 271 -3.80 12.12 13.79
CA CYS A 271 -4.17 11.30 12.63
C CYS A 271 -5.69 11.06 12.53
N GLU A 272 -6.37 10.83 13.65
CA GLU A 272 -7.82 10.58 13.69
C GLU A 272 -8.68 11.75 13.21
N VAL A 273 -8.15 12.97 13.28
CA VAL A 273 -8.81 14.17 12.74
C VAL A 273 -8.21 14.61 11.39
N GLY A 274 -7.43 13.72 10.76
CA GLY A 274 -6.82 13.95 9.45
C GLY A 274 -5.67 14.96 9.44
N ARG A 275 -5.17 15.41 10.60
CA ARG A 275 -4.11 16.42 10.68
C ARG A 275 -2.72 15.82 10.44
N ASN A 276 -1.72 16.68 10.29
CA ASN A 276 -0.35 16.26 10.01
C ASN A 276 0.50 16.20 11.30
N PRO A 277 0.76 15.01 11.86
CA PRO A 277 1.52 14.89 13.09
C PRO A 277 3.01 15.26 12.93
N VAL A 278 3.55 15.23 11.70
CA VAL A 278 4.93 15.65 11.43
C VAL A 278 5.10 17.15 11.69
N ILE A 279 4.06 17.95 11.44
CA ILE A 279 4.08 19.40 11.65
C ILE A 279 3.63 19.75 13.07
N GLU A 280 2.60 19.09 13.60
CA GLU A 280 2.01 19.43 14.90
C GLU A 280 2.77 18.85 16.10
N HIS A 281 3.46 17.71 15.92
CA HIS A 281 4.17 17.00 16.99
C HIS A 281 5.60 16.57 16.57
N PRO A 282 6.45 17.49 16.07
CA PRO A 282 7.80 17.15 15.60
C PRO A 282 8.73 16.64 16.71
N ASP A 283 8.42 16.96 17.98
CA ASP A 283 9.14 16.50 19.17
C ASP A 283 8.85 15.03 19.52
N SER A 284 7.73 14.48 19.04
CA SER A 284 7.29 13.12 19.33
C SER A 284 8.31 12.08 18.91
N GLN A 285 8.58 11.12 19.79
CA GLN A 285 9.44 9.98 19.46
C GLN A 285 8.88 9.16 18.30
N ALA A 286 7.56 9.08 18.12
CA ALA A 286 6.97 8.39 16.98
C ALA A 286 7.36 9.05 15.65
N ILE A 287 7.37 10.39 15.60
CA ILE A 287 7.81 11.13 14.41
C ILE A 287 9.30 10.93 14.16
N LYS A 288 10.14 11.01 15.20
CA LYS A 288 11.59 10.70 15.09
C LYS A 288 11.84 9.28 14.57
N CYS A 289 11.07 8.30 15.02
CA CYS A 289 11.14 6.93 14.50
C CYS A 289 10.71 6.83 13.03
N MET A 290 9.73 7.64 12.59
CA MET A 290 9.33 7.71 11.17
C MET A 290 10.37 8.41 10.29
N GLU A 291 11.06 9.42 10.79
CA GLU A 291 12.22 10.02 10.10
C GLU A 291 13.36 9.01 9.94
N GLN A 292 13.64 8.23 10.99
CA GLN A 292 14.59 7.13 10.93
C GLN A 292 14.14 6.04 9.95
N LEU A 293 12.85 5.73 9.86
CA LEU A 293 12.30 4.82 8.86
C LEU A 293 12.64 5.31 7.43
N VAL A 294 12.41 6.58 7.12
CA VAL A 294 12.72 7.16 5.80
C VAL A 294 14.21 7.04 5.47
N LYS A 295 15.08 7.31 6.44
CA LYS A 295 16.53 7.16 6.28
C LYS A 295 16.93 5.71 6.00
N SER A 296 16.51 4.78 6.86
CA SER A 296 16.77 3.34 6.70
C SER A 296 16.24 2.81 5.36
N LEU A 297 15.05 3.26 4.95
CA LEU A 297 14.43 2.87 3.69
C LEU A 297 15.23 3.35 2.49
N SER A 298 15.69 4.60 2.51
CA SER A 298 16.53 5.18 1.46
C SER A 298 17.86 4.44 1.34
N ASP A 299 18.47 4.06 2.46
CA ASP A 299 19.72 3.27 2.46
C ASP A 299 19.52 1.87 1.85
N VAL A 300 18.36 1.24 2.08
CA VAL A 300 18.05 -0.09 1.51
C VAL A 300 17.71 -0.03 0.02
N ILE A 301 17.07 1.05 -0.43
CA ILE A 301 16.71 1.28 -1.83
C ILE A 301 17.94 1.58 -2.68
N ASN A 302 18.90 2.35 -2.14
CA ASN A 302 20.11 2.75 -2.86
C ASN A 302 21.25 1.71 -2.85
N ARG A 303 21.05 0.55 -2.20
CA ARG A 303 21.95 -0.61 -2.22
C ARG A 303 21.58 -1.58 -3.34
#